data_AF-A0A8J8PQG0-F1
#
_entry.id   AF-A0A8J8PQG0-F1
#
_cell.length_a   1.000
_cell.length_b   1.000
_cell.length_c   1.000
_cell.angle_alpha   90.00
_cell.angle_beta   90.00
_cell.angle_gamma   90.00
#
_symmetry.space_group_name_H-M   'P 1'
#
loop_
_entity.id
_entity.type
_entity.pdbx_description
1 polymer ?
#
loop_
_entity_poly.entity_id
_entity_poly.type
_entity_poly.pdbx_seq_one_letter_code
_entity_poly.pdbx_strand_id
1 'polypeptide(L)'
;MPARILDDISVCELRGKYTLEKYSQERDLRLNYERETEISFGEKKTFEIYFNFGEWAKIVGIPDGLIENLAIEFTITRGEEFPKYLLMRSVIYSYMCMQDHLVCSTLVVPTTPPIFEDLPLFGYMVVPNSRVLEYIAEKLNTVVNGKVKGRRNRFCQSCLYKRICPEWT
;
A
#
# COMPACT_ATOMS: atom_id res chain seq x y z
N MET A 1 -2.44 0.47 -12.50
CA MET A 1 -1.69 1.20 -11.45
C MET A 1 -1.15 0.21 -10.43
N PRO A 2 0.05 0.42 -9.85
CA PRO A 2 0.58 -0.44 -8.80
C PRO A 2 -0.19 -0.25 -7.49
N ALA A 3 -0.39 -1.32 -6.72
CA ALA A 3 -1.05 -1.27 -5.41
C ALA A 3 -0.33 -0.37 -4.40
N ARG A 4 1.00 -0.18 -4.53
CA ARG A 4 1.76 0.78 -3.70
C ARG A 4 1.32 2.22 -3.83
N ILE A 5 0.56 2.58 -4.87
CA ILE A 5 0.01 3.94 -4.94
C ILE A 5 -0.88 4.25 -3.74
N LEU A 6 -1.50 3.24 -3.16
CA LEU A 6 -2.42 3.38 -2.04
C LEU A 6 -1.68 3.80 -0.76
N ASP A 7 -0.41 3.42 -0.60
CA ASP A 7 0.45 3.93 0.48
C ASP A 7 0.73 5.42 0.28
N ASP A 8 1.07 5.82 -0.95
CA ASP A 8 1.36 7.21 -1.29
C ASP A 8 0.13 8.09 -1.01
N ILE A 9 -1.06 7.64 -1.43
CA ILE A 9 -2.35 8.30 -1.16
C ILE A 9 -2.62 8.37 0.34
N SER A 10 -2.40 7.28 1.07
CA SER A 10 -2.62 7.24 2.53
C SER A 10 -1.67 8.17 3.29
N VAL A 11 -0.43 8.31 2.82
CA VAL A 11 0.54 9.26 3.39
C VAL A 11 0.14 10.70 3.08
N CYS A 12 -0.16 10.99 1.82
CA CYS A 12 -0.58 12.32 1.37
C CYS A 12 -1.23 12.23 -0.01
N GLU A 13 -2.49 12.65 -0.14
CA GLU A 13 -3.23 12.65 -1.41
C GLU A 13 -2.50 13.40 -2.53
N LEU A 14 -1.80 14.51 -2.21
CA LEU A 14 -1.01 15.26 -3.19
C LEU A 14 0.21 14.46 -3.68
N ARG A 15 0.86 13.69 -2.80
CA ARG A 15 1.92 12.74 -3.18
C ARG A 15 1.35 11.68 -4.11
N GLY A 16 0.21 11.09 -3.75
CA GLY A 16 -0.49 10.11 -4.59
C GLY A 16 -0.81 10.66 -5.99
N LYS A 17 -1.27 11.91 -6.08
CA LYS A 17 -1.55 12.56 -7.36
C LYS A 17 -0.31 12.71 -8.23
N TYR A 18 0.77 13.29 -7.70
CA TYR A 18 2.04 13.41 -8.45
C TYR A 18 2.60 12.06 -8.88
N THR A 19 2.45 11.04 -8.03
CA THR A 19 2.85 9.68 -8.37
C THR A 19 2.03 9.15 -9.55
N LEU A 20 0.69 9.29 -9.55
CA LEU A 20 -0.17 8.84 -10.66
C LEU A 20 0.10 9.59 -11.97
N GLU A 21 0.26 10.91 -11.90
CA GLU A 21 0.58 11.75 -13.06
C GLU A 21 1.90 11.30 -13.70
N LYS A 22 2.92 11.00 -12.88
CA LYS A 22 4.20 10.47 -13.36
C LYS A 22 4.08 9.05 -13.94
N TYR A 23 3.28 8.17 -13.31
CA TYR A 23 3.12 6.78 -13.76
C TYR A 23 2.36 6.61 -15.07
N SER A 24 1.61 7.62 -15.50
CA SER A 24 1.04 7.62 -16.84
C SER A 24 2.09 7.59 -17.96
N GLN A 25 3.38 7.81 -17.65
CA GLN A 25 4.46 8.02 -18.64
C GLN A 25 5.66 7.05 -18.55
N GLU A 26 5.78 6.14 -17.59
CA GLU A 26 6.96 5.25 -17.45
C GLU A 26 6.62 3.79 -17.06
N ARG A 27 7.44 2.84 -17.54
CA ARG A 27 7.48 1.44 -17.05
C ARG A 27 7.79 1.45 -15.55
N ASP A 28 6.87 0.93 -14.74
CA ASP A 28 6.94 1.05 -13.28
C ASP A 28 8.11 0.27 -12.67
N LEU A 29 9.16 0.98 -12.28
CA LEU A 29 10.32 0.43 -11.57
C LEU A 29 9.96 -0.21 -10.22
N ARG A 30 8.85 0.18 -9.57
CA ARG A 30 8.43 -0.40 -8.28
C ARG A 30 7.85 -1.80 -8.47
N LEU A 31 7.12 -2.06 -9.55
CA LEU A 31 6.69 -3.41 -9.90
C LEU A 31 7.88 -4.33 -10.18
N ASN A 32 8.97 -3.80 -10.75
CA ASN A 32 10.21 -4.56 -10.93
C ASN A 32 10.89 -4.83 -9.59
N TYR A 33 10.95 -3.82 -8.70
CA TYR A 33 11.48 -4.00 -7.34
C TYR A 33 10.68 -5.03 -6.53
N GLU A 34 9.35 -5.07 -6.66
CA GLU A 34 8.52 -6.09 -6.01
C GLU A 34 8.79 -7.52 -6.50
N ARG A 35 9.37 -7.69 -7.69
CA ARG A 35 9.79 -9.01 -8.19
C ARG A 35 11.14 -9.45 -7.61
N GLU A 36 11.97 -8.50 -7.17
CA GLU A 36 13.32 -8.72 -6.67
C GLU A 36 13.36 -8.46 -5.16
N THR A 37 13.19 -9.51 -4.33
CA THR A 37 13.42 -9.37 -2.89
C THR A 37 14.44 -10.38 -2.37
N GLU A 38 15.29 -9.93 -1.45
CA GLU A 38 16.40 -10.71 -0.85
C GLU A 38 15.89 -11.87 0.03
N ILE A 39 14.62 -11.83 0.48
CA ILE A 39 13.99 -12.84 1.31
C ILE A 39 12.97 -13.61 0.46
N SER A 40 13.18 -14.93 0.31
CA SER A 40 12.20 -15.83 -0.32
C SER A 40 11.32 -16.46 0.75
N PHE A 41 10.07 -16.00 0.86
CA PHE A 41 9.10 -16.49 1.84
C PHE A 41 7.72 -16.60 1.18
N GLY A 42 7.13 -17.79 1.16
CA GLY A 42 5.86 -18.05 0.48
C GLY A 42 5.93 -17.97 -1.05
N GLU A 43 4.77 -18.05 -1.71
CA GLU A 43 4.66 -17.85 -3.16
C GLU A 43 4.65 -16.35 -3.51
N LYS A 44 5.41 -15.97 -4.54
CA LYS A 44 5.35 -14.62 -5.12
C LYS A 44 4.64 -14.68 -6.46
N LYS A 45 3.44 -14.11 -6.50
CA LYS A 45 2.60 -14.08 -7.70
C LYS A 45 2.11 -12.67 -7.94
N THR A 46 2.06 -12.27 -9.21
CA THR A 46 1.40 -11.03 -9.60
C THR A 46 -0.11 -11.23 -9.56
N PHE A 47 -0.78 -10.38 -8.80
CA PHE A 47 -2.23 -10.32 -8.72
C PHE A 47 -2.75 -9.06 -9.40
N GLU A 48 -3.93 -9.19 -9.99
CA GLU A 48 -4.65 -8.10 -10.61
C GLU A 48 -6.07 -8.07 -10.06
N ILE A 49 -6.56 -6.87 -9.75
CA ILE A 49 -7.96 -6.63 -9.42
C ILE A 49 -8.47 -5.45 -10.24
N TYR A 50 -9.68 -5.59 -10.79
CA TYR A 50 -10.39 -4.48 -11.40
C TYR A 50 -11.19 -3.78 -10.30
N PHE A 51 -10.87 -2.51 -10.06
CA PHE A 51 -11.43 -1.73 -8.97
C PHE A 51 -12.18 -0.54 -9.52
N ASN A 52 -13.43 -0.35 -9.09
CA ASN A 52 -14.29 0.73 -9.51
C ASN A 52 -14.33 1.83 -8.45
N PHE A 53 -14.03 3.06 -8.85
CA PHE A 53 -14.11 4.25 -8.00
C PHE A 53 -14.85 5.41 -8.69
N GLY A 54 -15.74 5.11 -9.64
CA GLY A 54 -16.31 6.07 -10.59
C GLY A 54 -15.70 5.93 -12.00
N GLU A 55 -14.53 5.31 -12.07
CA GLU A 55 -13.92 4.76 -13.28
C GLU A 55 -13.35 3.38 -12.94
N TRP A 56 -13.36 2.45 -13.91
CA TRP A 56 -12.71 1.16 -13.76
C TRP A 56 -11.20 1.30 -13.98
N ALA A 57 -10.42 0.95 -12.97
CA ALA A 57 -8.98 0.79 -13.14
C ALA A 57 -8.50 -0.58 -12.73
N LYS A 58 -7.47 -1.04 -13.44
CA LYS A 58 -6.71 -2.23 -13.05
C LYS A 58 -5.66 -1.86 -12.01
N ILE A 59 -5.77 -2.44 -10.82
CA ILE A 59 -4.74 -2.38 -9.78
C ILE A 59 -3.94 -3.67 -9.85
N VAL A 60 -2.62 -3.56 -9.90
CA VAL A 60 -1.69 -4.68 -9.97
C VAL A 60 -0.82 -4.66 -8.71
N GLY A 61 -0.62 -5.81 -8.08
CA GLY A 61 0.17 -5.92 -6.87
C GLY A 61 0.90 -7.25 -6.77
N ILE A 62 2.01 -7.24 -6.04
CA ILE A 62 2.78 -8.43 -5.70
C ILE A 62 3.01 -8.35 -4.19
N PRO A 63 2.30 -9.14 -3.37
CA PRO A 63 2.60 -9.21 -1.95
C PRO A 63 4.00 -9.80 -1.75
N ASP A 64 4.66 -9.46 -0.64
CA ASP A 64 6.02 -9.97 -0.37
C ASP A 64 6.06 -11.50 -0.24
N GLY A 65 4.93 -12.11 0.15
CA GLY A 65 4.69 -13.55 0.09
C GLY A 65 3.21 -13.90 0.19
N LEU A 66 2.86 -15.11 -0.24
CA LEU A 66 1.54 -15.70 -0.06
C LEU A 66 1.68 -17.10 0.53
N ILE A 67 0.93 -17.37 1.59
CA ILE A 67 0.79 -18.71 2.19
C ILE A 67 -0.70 -19.00 2.28
N GLU A 68 -1.19 -19.94 1.47
CA GLU A 68 -2.62 -20.27 1.39
C GLU A 68 -3.48 -19.01 1.14
N ASN A 69 -4.31 -18.61 2.12
CA ASN A 69 -5.16 -17.42 2.10
C ASN A 69 -4.59 -16.24 2.90
N LEU A 70 -3.28 -16.21 3.14
CA LEU A 70 -2.61 -15.17 3.90
C LEU A 70 -1.55 -14.49 3.05
N ALA A 71 -1.82 -13.26 2.64
CA ALA A 71 -0.81 -12.38 2.04
C ALA A 71 0.11 -11.84 3.15
N ILE A 72 1.41 -11.78 2.89
CA ILE A 72 2.44 -11.33 3.82
C ILE A 72 3.05 -10.05 3.29
N GLU A 73 3.17 -9.05 4.16
CA GLU A 73 3.78 -7.76 3.87
C GLU A 73 4.84 -7.44 4.91
N PHE A 74 6.09 -7.41 4.50
CA PHE A 74 7.18 -7.00 5.35
C PHE A 74 7.30 -5.47 5.36
N THR A 75 7.49 -4.88 6.53
CA THR A 75 7.66 -3.44 6.67
C THR A 75 8.72 -3.09 7.68
N ILE A 76 9.42 -1.98 7.46
CA ILE A 76 10.33 -1.40 8.44
C ILE A 76 9.54 -0.41 9.28
N THR A 77 9.27 -0.73 10.54
CA THR A 77 8.65 0.19 11.50
C THR A 77 9.33 0.06 12.86
N ARG A 78 9.57 1.19 13.53
CA ARG A 78 10.19 1.26 14.85
C ARG A 78 9.18 1.42 15.99
N GLY A 79 7.89 1.56 15.66
CA GLY A 79 6.82 1.77 16.64
C GLY A 79 5.85 0.59 16.69
N GLU A 80 5.27 0.38 17.87
CA GLU A 80 4.20 -0.59 18.16
C GLU A 80 2.82 -0.19 17.61
N GLU A 81 2.72 0.98 16.99
CA GLU A 81 1.50 1.38 16.32
C GLU A 81 1.45 0.83 14.90
N PHE A 82 0.27 0.34 14.51
CA PHE A 82 0.03 -0.10 13.14
C PHE A 82 0.38 1.02 12.14
N PRO A 83 1.21 0.73 11.12
CA PRO A 83 1.53 1.70 10.07
C PRO A 83 0.28 1.97 9.22
N LYS A 84 -0.54 2.94 9.65
CA LYS A 84 -1.85 3.27 9.03
C LYS A 84 -1.78 3.49 7.52
N TYR A 85 -0.64 3.93 7.01
CA TYR A 85 -0.44 4.15 5.57
C TYR A 85 -0.45 2.86 4.74
N LEU A 86 -0.22 1.69 5.34
CA LEU A 86 -0.30 0.40 4.66
C LEU A 86 -1.73 -0.15 4.58
N LEU A 87 -2.68 0.41 5.34
CA LEU A 87 -4.03 -0.15 5.47
C LEU A 87 -4.70 -0.41 4.12
N MET A 88 -4.68 0.60 3.25
CA MET A 88 -5.35 0.52 1.96
C MET A 88 -4.75 -0.57 1.07
N ARG A 89 -3.40 -0.66 1.02
CA ARG A 89 -2.71 -1.71 0.26
C ARG A 89 -2.98 -3.09 0.84
N SER A 90 -2.90 -3.25 2.16
CA SER A 90 -3.16 -4.52 2.83
C SER A 90 -4.60 -5.02 2.59
N VAL A 91 -5.59 -4.13 2.61
CA VAL A 91 -6.97 -4.53 2.25
C VAL A 91 -7.03 -4.98 0.79
N ILE A 92 -6.44 -4.23 -0.15
CA ILE A 92 -6.41 -4.65 -1.56
C ILE A 92 -5.71 -6.00 -1.74
N TYR A 93 -4.60 -6.27 -1.05
CA TYR A 93 -3.92 -7.57 -1.10
C TYR A 93 -4.78 -8.71 -0.56
N SER A 94 -5.53 -8.46 0.51
CA SER A 94 -6.52 -9.42 1.00
C SER A 94 -7.56 -9.74 -0.07
N TYR A 95 -8.11 -8.74 -0.77
CA TYR A 95 -9.07 -8.98 -1.86
C TYR A 95 -8.43 -9.62 -3.09
N MET A 96 -7.18 -9.31 -3.41
CA MET A 96 -6.44 -9.88 -4.54
C MET A 96 -6.19 -11.38 -4.40
N CYS A 97 -5.98 -11.88 -3.17
CA CYS A 97 -5.75 -13.30 -2.94
C CYS A 97 -7.01 -14.10 -2.61
N MET A 98 -8.17 -13.45 -2.46
CA MET A 98 -9.44 -14.15 -2.27
C MET A 98 -9.71 -15.10 -3.43
N GLN A 99 -10.20 -16.29 -3.09
CA GLN A 99 -10.69 -17.29 -4.03
C GLN A 99 -12.15 -17.61 -3.71
N ASP A 100 -12.83 -18.29 -4.61
CA ASP A 100 -14.20 -18.73 -4.36
C ASP A 100 -14.28 -19.50 -3.03
N HIS A 101 -15.12 -19.01 -2.12
CA HIS A 101 -15.33 -19.55 -0.77
C HIS A 101 -14.16 -19.43 0.22
N LEU A 102 -13.08 -18.74 -0.12
CA LEU A 102 -11.91 -18.56 0.75
C LEU A 102 -11.63 -17.08 1.02
N VAL A 103 -11.87 -16.66 2.27
CA VAL A 103 -11.55 -15.30 2.72
C VAL A 103 -10.05 -15.20 2.94
N CYS A 104 -9.44 -14.20 2.32
CA CYS A 104 -8.03 -13.89 2.48
C CYS A 104 -7.80 -12.79 3.52
N SER A 105 -6.63 -12.76 4.15
CA SER A 105 -6.19 -11.65 5.00
C SER A 105 -4.76 -11.24 4.65
N THR A 106 -4.33 -10.09 5.14
CA THR A 106 -2.93 -9.64 4.99
C THR A 106 -2.27 -9.51 6.34
N LEU A 107 -1.18 -10.24 6.56
CA LEU A 107 -0.32 -10.09 7.72
C LEU A 107 0.80 -9.08 7.43
N VAL A 108 0.81 -7.98 8.16
CA VAL A 108 1.89 -6.99 8.13
C VAL A 108 2.90 -7.35 9.22
N VAL A 109 4.13 -7.63 8.80
CA VAL A 109 5.23 -8.08 9.66
C VAL A 109 6.33 -7.01 9.71
N PRO A 110 6.53 -6.35 10.85
CA PRO A 110 7.70 -5.53 11.11
C PRO A 110 9.00 -6.35 11.01
N THR A 111 9.95 -5.90 10.20
CA THR A 111 11.29 -6.51 10.09
C THR A 111 12.33 -5.81 10.95
N THR A 112 11.98 -4.69 11.58
CA THR A 112 12.88 -4.01 12.52
C THR A 112 12.83 -4.75 13.85
N PRO A 113 13.98 -5.22 14.39
CA PRO A 113 14.00 -5.85 15.70
C PRO A 113 13.47 -4.87 16.75
N PRO A 114 12.80 -5.36 17.80
CA PRO A 114 12.37 -4.51 18.89
C PRO A 114 13.60 -3.81 19.50
N ILE A 115 13.47 -2.50 19.75
CA ILE A 115 14.56 -1.69 20.32
C ILE A 115 14.88 -2.15 21.77
N PHE A 116 13.92 -2.82 22.41
CA PHE A 116 14.05 -3.40 23.74
C PHE A 116 13.95 -4.92 23.62
N GLU A 117 14.93 -5.66 24.17
CA GLU A 117 15.03 -7.13 24.07
C GLU A 117 13.79 -7.87 24.63
N ASP A 118 12.99 -7.19 25.45
CA ASP A 118 11.82 -7.75 26.12
C ASP A 118 10.49 -7.51 25.37
N LEU A 119 10.50 -6.76 24.27
CA LEU A 119 9.27 -6.49 23.53
C LEU A 119 8.97 -7.62 22.55
N PRO A 120 7.74 -8.17 22.55
CA PRO A 120 7.36 -9.20 21.60
C PRO A 120 7.41 -8.64 20.18
N LEU A 121 7.85 -9.47 19.23
CA LEU A 121 7.62 -9.20 17.81
C LEU A 121 6.12 -9.10 17.58
N PHE A 122 5.64 -7.92 17.22
CA PHE A 122 4.23 -7.67 16.95
C PHE A 122 3.96 -7.78 15.44
N GLY A 123 2.89 -8.45 15.05
CA GLY A 123 2.38 -8.48 13.68
C GLY A 123 0.94 -7.98 13.64
N TYR A 124 0.51 -7.44 12.51
CA TYR A 124 -0.85 -6.93 12.35
C TYR A 124 -1.58 -7.72 11.28
N MET A 125 -2.69 -8.35 11.67
CA MET A 125 -3.58 -9.01 10.73
C MET A 125 -4.64 -8.03 10.26
N VAL A 126 -4.62 -7.72 8.96
CA VAL A 126 -5.64 -6.92 8.30
C VAL A 126 -6.66 -7.87 7.70
N VAL A 127 -7.86 -7.86 8.29
CA VAL A 127 -9.02 -8.60 7.78
C VAL A 127 -9.75 -7.71 6.77
N PRO A 128 -10.09 -8.20 5.57
CA PRO A 128 -10.77 -7.43 4.53
C PRO A 128 -12.12 -6.90 5.04
N ASN A 129 -12.40 -5.63 4.73
CA ASN A 129 -13.61 -4.94 5.17
C ASN A 129 -14.15 -4.06 4.04
N SER A 130 -15.43 -4.23 3.69
CA SER A 130 -16.08 -3.48 2.61
C SER A 130 -16.10 -1.97 2.83
N ARG A 131 -16.19 -1.51 4.08
CA ARG A 131 -16.12 -0.07 4.41
C ARG A 131 -14.76 0.53 4.04
N VAL A 132 -13.68 -0.26 4.14
CA VAL A 132 -12.36 0.20 3.72
C VAL A 132 -12.27 0.24 2.20
N LEU A 133 -12.95 -0.65 1.46
CA LEU A 133 -13.06 -0.53 0.01
C LEU A 133 -13.78 0.75 -0.43
N GLU A 134 -14.90 1.08 0.21
CA GLU A 134 -15.63 2.33 -0.05
C GLU A 134 -14.73 3.54 0.20
N TYR A 135 -14.00 3.54 1.31
CA TYR A 135 -13.00 4.57 1.61
C TYR A 135 -11.88 4.62 0.55
N ILE A 136 -11.37 3.48 0.09
CA ILE A 136 -10.36 3.43 -0.97
C ILE A 136 -10.90 4.03 -2.27
N ALA A 137 -12.14 3.70 -2.64
CA ALA A 137 -12.80 4.25 -3.82
C ALA A 137 -12.95 5.77 -3.72
N GLU A 138 -13.41 6.31 -2.58
CA GLU A 138 -13.52 7.76 -2.37
C GLU A 138 -12.15 8.46 -2.52
N LYS A 139 -11.10 7.88 -1.93
CA LYS A 139 -9.75 8.44 -2.00
C LYS A 139 -9.18 8.41 -3.41
N LEU A 140 -9.31 7.30 -4.13
CA LEU A 140 -8.87 7.21 -5.52
C LEU A 140 -9.62 8.20 -6.40
N ASN A 141 -10.94 8.29 -6.28
CA ASN A 141 -11.73 9.26 -7.05
C ASN A 141 -11.29 10.70 -6.79
N THR A 142 -11.07 11.05 -5.53
CA THR A 142 -10.61 12.39 -5.13
C THR A 142 -9.23 12.70 -5.73
N VAL A 143 -8.32 11.74 -5.72
CA VAL A 143 -6.96 11.92 -6.23
C VAL A 143 -6.93 12.03 -7.76
N VAL A 144 -7.68 11.17 -8.46
CA VAL A 144 -7.71 11.11 -9.92
C VAL A 144 -8.50 12.28 -10.51
N ASN A 145 -9.73 12.50 -10.04
CA ASN A 145 -10.66 13.45 -10.66
C ASN A 145 -10.73 14.80 -9.93
N GLY A 146 -10.25 14.87 -8.67
CA GLY A 146 -10.40 16.04 -7.82
C GLY A 146 -9.19 16.97 -7.78
N LYS A 147 -9.38 18.10 -7.07
CA LYS A 147 -8.31 18.99 -6.63
C LYS A 147 -7.86 18.57 -5.23
N VAL A 148 -6.73 17.90 -5.14
CA VAL A 148 -6.12 17.49 -3.87
C VAL A 148 -5.31 18.63 -3.25
N LYS A 149 -5.33 18.71 -1.93
CA LYS A 149 -4.45 19.60 -1.16
C LYS A 149 -3.43 18.77 -0.39
N GLY A 150 -2.20 19.25 -0.32
CA GLY A 150 -1.19 18.65 0.54
C GLY A 150 -1.48 18.95 2.00
N ARG A 151 -0.89 18.15 2.90
CA ARG A 151 -0.79 18.47 4.33
C ARG A 151 0.61 18.13 4.80
N ARG A 152 1.21 18.96 5.65
CA ARG A 152 2.49 18.64 6.29
C ARG A 152 2.32 17.42 7.20
N ASN A 153 3.26 16.49 7.11
CA ASN A 153 3.31 15.28 7.92
C ASN A 153 4.76 14.82 8.14
N ARG A 154 4.94 13.80 8.98
CA ARG A 154 6.27 13.26 9.34
C ARG A 154 7.09 12.72 8.15
N PHE A 155 6.45 12.40 7.03
CA PHE A 155 7.08 11.88 5.82
C PHE A 155 7.50 12.98 4.82
N CYS A 156 7.22 14.26 5.10
CA CYS A 156 7.58 15.35 4.18
C CYS A 156 9.09 15.45 3.91
N GLN A 157 9.93 15.13 4.90
CA GLN A 157 11.39 15.23 4.75
C GLN A 157 11.95 14.23 3.72
N SER A 158 11.38 13.03 3.64
CA SER A 158 11.77 11.96 2.72
C SER A 158 10.89 11.90 1.45
N CYS A 159 9.97 12.83 1.27
CA CYS A 159 9.08 12.85 0.11
C CYS A 159 9.84 13.22 -1.17
N LEU A 160 9.72 12.40 -2.21
CA LEU A 160 10.35 12.63 -3.52
C LEU A 160 9.90 13.94 -4.19
N TYR A 161 8.66 14.37 -3.92
CA TYR A 161 8.05 15.57 -4.51
C TYR A 161 8.22 16.82 -3.66
N LYS A 162 9.04 16.77 -2.60
CA LYS A 162 9.26 17.87 -1.65
C LYS A 162 9.59 19.20 -2.33
N ARG A 163 10.41 19.20 -3.38
CA ARG A 163 10.85 20.42 -4.10
C ARG A 163 9.75 21.11 -4.91
N ILE A 164 8.71 20.39 -5.29
CA ILE A 164 7.58 20.90 -6.08
C ILE A 164 6.30 21.01 -5.26
N CYS A 165 6.35 20.61 -3.98
CA CYS A 165 5.19 20.59 -3.10
C CYS A 165 4.89 22.02 -2.59
N PRO A 166 3.67 22.54 -2.80
CA PRO A 166 3.28 23.86 -2.31
C PRO A 166 3.30 23.96 -0.77
N GLU A 167 3.18 22.85 -0.06
CA GLU A 167 3.20 22.81 1.42
C GLU A 167 4.62 22.73 2.02
N TRP A 168 5.67 22.71 1.19
CA TRP A 168 7.05 22.60 1.66
C TRP A 168 7.62 23.92 2.20
N THR A 169 7.09 25.07 1.79
CA THR A 169 7.54 26.42 2.21
C THR A 169 7.61 26.61 3.71
#